data_AF-R9KLE7-F1
#
_entry.id   AF-R9KLE7-F1
#
_cell.length_a   1.000
_cell.length_b   1.000
_cell.length_c   1.000
_cell.angle_alpha   90.00
_cell.angle_beta   90.00
_cell.angle_gamma   90.00
#
_symmetry.space_group_name_H-M   'P 1'
#
loop_
_entity.id
_entity.type
_entity.pdbx_description
1 polymer ?
#
loop_
_entity_poly.entity_id
_entity_poly.type
_entity_poly.pdbx_seq_one_letter_code
_entity_poly.pdbx_strand_id
1 'polypeptide(L)'
;MNISTLEQAQKDMEHGVYNMTENGKCTGCGNCCSNILPMTDKEIEVIRRYIKKHHIKECKHTIPLANPILDMTCPFLNTDKKTEKCTIYSVRPAICRCFICSEPNGALKHKELWHGVRKPVNMRETFYGKG
;
A
#
# COMPACT_ATOMS: atom_id res chain seq x y z
N MET A 1 -13.99 0.99 26.22
CA MET A 1 -13.85 2.26 25.48
C MET A 1 -14.20 3.37 26.46
N ASN A 2 -13.30 4.32 26.68
CA ASN A 2 -13.53 5.40 27.62
C ASN A 2 -14.04 6.64 26.86
N ILE A 3 -14.76 7.54 27.52
CA ILE A 3 -15.35 8.75 26.91
C ILE A 3 -14.28 9.59 26.21
N SER A 4 -13.08 9.69 26.79
CA SER A 4 -11.92 10.36 26.19
C SER A 4 -11.46 9.74 24.86
N THR A 5 -11.71 8.46 24.63
CA THR A 5 -11.33 7.76 23.39
C THR A 5 -12.31 8.08 22.25
N LEU A 6 -13.57 8.40 22.58
CA LEU A 6 -14.60 8.77 21.60
C LEU A 6 -14.46 10.22 21.17
N GLU A 7 -14.19 11.14 22.10
CA GLU A 7 -13.94 12.56 21.79
C GLU A 7 -12.69 12.73 20.89
N GLN A 8 -11.63 11.96 21.14
CA GLN A 8 -10.45 11.96 20.28
C GLN A 8 -10.78 11.42 18.88
N ALA A 9 -11.55 10.33 18.80
CA ALA A 9 -11.96 9.79 17.50
C ALA A 9 -12.82 10.78 16.70
N GLN A 10 -13.70 11.54 17.35
CA GLN A 10 -14.50 12.59 16.70
C GLN A 10 -13.62 13.71 16.12
N LYS A 11 -12.63 14.20 16.89
CA LYS A 11 -11.67 15.21 16.41
C LYS A 11 -10.81 14.68 15.26
N ASP A 12 -10.31 13.45 15.37
CA ASP A 12 -9.53 12.81 14.32
C ASP A 12 -10.36 12.68 13.02
N MET A 13 -11.65 12.36 13.13
CA MET A 13 -12.58 12.32 12.00
C MET A 13 -12.85 13.70 11.40
N GLU A 14 -13.07 14.74 12.22
CA GLU A 14 -13.26 16.13 11.77
C GLU A 14 -12.06 16.67 10.98
N HIS A 15 -10.85 16.22 11.32
CA HIS A 15 -9.62 16.59 10.62
C HIS A 15 -9.21 15.60 9.52
N GLY A 16 -10.01 14.54 9.28
CA GLY A 16 -9.72 13.50 8.28
C GLY A 16 -8.47 12.67 8.58
N VAL A 17 -7.98 12.69 9.82
CA VAL A 17 -6.77 12.00 10.26
C VAL A 17 -7.13 10.59 10.73
N TYR A 18 -7.15 9.64 9.80
CA TYR A 18 -7.34 8.22 10.13
C TYR A 18 -5.98 7.55 10.36
N ASN A 19 -5.43 7.68 11.57
CA ASN A 19 -4.20 6.98 11.94
C ASN A 19 -4.47 5.48 12.16
N MET A 20 -4.27 4.68 11.10
CA MET A 20 -4.45 3.23 11.13
C MET A 20 -3.14 2.49 11.44
N THR A 21 -2.39 2.95 12.44
CA THR A 21 -1.11 2.35 12.84
C THR A 21 -1.18 1.86 14.27
N GLU A 22 -0.46 0.79 14.55
CA GLU A 22 -0.34 0.23 15.89
C GLU A 22 1.15 0.10 16.23
N ASN A 23 1.61 0.75 17.30
CA ASN A 23 3.01 0.75 17.72
C ASN A 23 4.00 1.14 16.61
N GLY A 24 3.65 2.16 15.82
CA GLY A 24 4.47 2.63 14.70
C GLY A 24 4.54 1.66 13.51
N LYS A 25 3.63 0.68 13.44
CA LYS A 25 3.55 -0.28 12.33
C LYS A 25 2.24 -0.12 11.56
N CYS A 26 2.31 -0.32 10.25
CA CYS A 26 1.14 -0.40 9.38
C CYS A 26 0.26 -1.58 9.83
N THR A 27 -1.04 -1.34 10.04
CA THR A 27 -2.02 -2.40 10.36
C THR A 27 -2.53 -3.16 9.13
N GLY A 28 -2.15 -2.73 7.92
CA GLY A 28 -2.63 -3.31 6.67
C GLY A 28 -4.04 -2.88 6.28
N CYS A 29 -4.48 -1.67 6.66
CA CYS A 29 -5.83 -1.17 6.37
C CYS A 29 -6.15 -1.10 4.87
N GLY A 30 -5.16 -0.71 4.05
CA GLY A 30 -5.26 -0.59 2.59
C GLY A 30 -5.35 0.85 2.06
N ASN A 31 -5.55 1.87 2.92
CA ASN A 31 -5.79 3.25 2.47
C ASN A 31 -4.66 3.86 1.62
N CYS A 32 -3.40 3.49 1.86
CA CYS A 32 -2.26 3.98 1.09
C CYS A 32 -1.84 3.05 -0.07
N CYS A 33 -2.57 1.96 -0.31
CA CYS A 33 -2.22 0.95 -1.31
C CYS A 33 -2.64 1.40 -2.73
N SER A 34 -1.79 2.17 -3.38
CA SER A 34 -1.99 2.72 -4.73
C SER A 34 -1.41 1.84 -5.85
N ASN A 35 -2.00 1.92 -7.04
CA ASN A 35 -1.47 1.35 -8.27
C ASN A 35 -0.26 2.12 -8.84
N ILE A 36 0.03 3.35 -8.37
CA ILE A 36 1.20 4.11 -8.79
C ILE A 36 2.13 4.32 -7.59
N LEU A 37 3.35 3.77 -7.65
CA LEU A 37 4.32 3.86 -6.56
C LEU A 37 5.74 4.20 -7.07
N PRO A 38 6.53 5.01 -6.34
CA PRO A 38 7.91 5.28 -6.68
C PRO A 38 8.82 4.10 -6.31
N MET A 39 9.44 3.47 -7.30
CA MET A 39 10.28 2.28 -7.10
C MET A 39 11.55 2.32 -7.95
N THR A 40 12.56 1.60 -7.47
CA THR A 40 13.79 1.28 -8.21
C THR A 40 13.63 -0.01 -9.01
N ASP A 41 14.43 -0.19 -10.05
CA ASP A 41 14.46 -1.41 -10.85
C ASP A 41 14.80 -2.66 -10.00
N LYS A 42 15.65 -2.48 -8.98
CA LYS A 42 16.01 -3.54 -8.02
C LYS A 42 14.79 -4.02 -7.20
N GLU A 43 13.94 -3.11 -6.74
CA GLU A 43 12.72 -3.49 -6.02
C GLU A 43 11.73 -4.23 -6.93
N ILE A 44 11.62 -3.80 -8.20
CA ILE A 44 10.79 -4.49 -9.21
C ILE A 44 11.28 -5.93 -9.39
N GLU A 45 12.58 -6.15 -9.53
CA GLU A 45 13.15 -7.48 -9.70
C GLU A 45 12.90 -8.40 -8.48
N VAL A 46 13.07 -7.86 -7.26
CA VAL A 46 12.78 -8.60 -6.02
C VAL A 46 11.32 -9.04 -5.98
N ILE A 47 10.38 -8.14 -6.29
CA ILE A 47 8.95 -8.46 -6.29
C ILE A 47 8.62 -9.49 -7.39
N ARG A 48 9.18 -9.37 -8.61
CA ARG A 48 8.99 -10.35 -9.68
C ARG A 48 9.42 -11.76 -9.25
N ARG A 49 10.59 -11.89 -8.62
CA ARG A 49 11.07 -13.17 -8.08
C ARG A 49 10.13 -13.72 -7.01
N TYR A 50 9.63 -12.86 -6.13
CA TYR A 50 8.69 -13.24 -5.09
C TYR A 50 7.35 -13.73 -5.67
N ILE A 51 6.77 -13.01 -6.63
CA ILE A 51 5.54 -13.41 -7.33
C ILE A 51 5.70 -14.79 -7.96
N LYS A 52 6.80 -15.00 -8.70
CA LYS A 52 7.08 -16.29 -9.36
C LYS A 52 7.21 -17.43 -8.34
N LYS A 53 7.95 -17.20 -7.24
CA LYS A 53 8.20 -18.22 -6.21
C LYS A 53 6.93 -18.58 -5.44
N HIS A 54 6.08 -17.60 -5.14
CA HIS A 54 4.91 -17.75 -4.27
C HIS A 54 3.58 -17.85 -5.04
N HIS A 55 3.61 -17.82 -6.38
CA HIS A 55 2.43 -17.90 -7.25
C HIS A 55 1.38 -16.84 -6.91
N ILE A 56 1.83 -15.61 -6.61
CA ILE A 56 0.94 -14.50 -6.24
C ILE A 56 0.12 -14.10 -7.47
N LYS A 57 -1.19 -14.01 -7.31
CA LYS A 57 -2.12 -13.54 -8.35
C LYS A 57 -2.51 -12.08 -8.12
N GLU A 58 -2.89 -11.42 -9.20
CA GLU A 58 -3.47 -10.07 -9.15
C GLU A 58 -4.75 -10.07 -8.30
N CYS A 59 -4.86 -9.11 -7.39
CA CYS A 59 -6.10 -8.74 -6.72
C CYS A 59 -6.82 -7.66 -7.54
N LYS A 60 -8.04 -7.96 -7.98
CA LYS A 60 -8.91 -7.04 -8.74
C LYS A 60 -9.95 -6.43 -7.82
N HIS A 61 -10.12 -5.11 -7.87
CA HIS A 61 -11.03 -4.37 -6.96
C HIS A 61 -12.23 -3.78 -7.69
N THR A 62 -12.27 -3.90 -9.02
CA THR A 62 -13.36 -3.39 -9.83
C THR A 62 -14.59 -4.28 -9.71
N ILE A 63 -15.73 -3.65 -9.41
CA ILE A 63 -17.04 -4.26 -9.57
C ILE A 63 -17.29 -4.42 -11.09
N PRO A 64 -17.85 -5.55 -11.56
CA PRO A 64 -18.22 -5.71 -12.97
C PRO A 64 -19.36 -4.74 -13.32
N LEU A 65 -18.99 -3.55 -13.76
CA LEU A 65 -19.89 -2.52 -14.26
C LEU A 65 -19.76 -2.43 -15.78
N ALA A 66 -20.84 -2.01 -16.45
CA ALA A 66 -20.87 -1.82 -17.90
C ALA A 66 -19.79 -0.85 -18.41
N ASN A 67 -19.35 0.09 -17.54
CA ASN A 67 -18.19 0.95 -17.73
C ASN A 67 -17.22 0.73 -16.57
N PRO A 68 -16.21 -0.14 -16.71
CA PRO A 68 -15.25 -0.39 -15.64
C PRO A 68 -14.46 0.88 -15.31
N ILE A 69 -14.57 1.33 -14.06
CA ILE A 69 -13.74 2.41 -13.52
C ILE A 69 -12.30 1.89 -13.43
N LEU A 70 -11.32 2.74 -13.77
CA LEU A 70 -9.90 2.43 -13.67
C LEU A 70 -9.54 1.99 -12.23
N ASP A 71 -9.03 0.76 -12.06
CA ASP A 71 -8.58 0.25 -10.76
C ASP A 71 -7.25 0.89 -10.36
N MET A 72 -7.33 1.97 -9.57
CA MET A 72 -6.17 2.64 -9.01
C MET A 72 -5.68 2.01 -7.70
N THR A 73 -6.26 0.89 -7.27
CA THR A 73 -5.84 0.16 -6.08
C THR A 73 -4.65 -0.74 -6.40
N CYS A 74 -3.71 -0.86 -5.47
CA CYS A 74 -2.55 -1.74 -5.60
C CYS A 74 -2.98 -3.19 -5.89
N PRO A 75 -2.44 -3.87 -6.92
CA PRO A 75 -2.84 -5.23 -7.30
C PRO A 75 -2.42 -6.31 -6.29
N PHE A 76 -1.74 -5.92 -5.20
CA PHE A 76 -1.35 -6.81 -4.11
C PHE A 76 -2.19 -6.62 -2.85
N LEU A 77 -3.15 -5.70 -2.85
CA LEU A 77 -4.08 -5.54 -1.74
C LEU A 77 -5.20 -6.58 -1.88
N ASN A 78 -5.32 -7.50 -0.93
CA ASN A 78 -6.42 -8.44 -0.85
C ASN A 78 -7.45 -7.92 0.15
N THR A 79 -8.52 -7.32 -0.36
CA THR A 79 -9.61 -6.76 0.44
C THR A 79 -10.56 -7.79 1.02
N ASP A 80 -10.53 -9.04 0.53
CA ASP A 80 -11.34 -10.15 1.05
C ASP A 80 -10.81 -10.64 2.41
N LYS A 81 -9.53 -10.38 2.71
CA LYS A 81 -8.92 -10.70 4.00
C LYS A 81 -9.20 -9.61 5.03
N LYS A 82 -9.49 -10.03 6.27
CA LYS A 82 -9.61 -9.13 7.43
C LYS A 82 -8.24 -8.60 7.88
N THR A 83 -7.22 -9.44 7.88
CA THR A 83 -5.83 -9.14 8.28
C THR A 83 -4.86 -9.57 7.19
N GLU A 84 -3.60 -9.11 7.23
CA GLU A 84 -2.55 -9.52 6.27
C GLU A 84 -2.95 -9.29 4.80
N LYS A 85 -3.57 -8.15 4.52
CA LYS A 85 -4.14 -7.84 3.21
C LYS A 85 -3.10 -7.74 2.10
N CYS A 86 -1.86 -7.34 2.38
CA CYS A 86 -0.83 -7.21 1.34
C CYS A 86 -0.21 -8.58 1.02
N THR A 87 -0.42 -9.08 -0.20
CA THR A 87 0.07 -10.39 -0.64
C THR A 87 1.60 -10.47 -0.82
N ILE A 88 2.28 -9.31 -0.79
CA ILE A 88 3.74 -9.20 -0.88
C ILE A 88 4.36 -8.50 0.35
N TYR A 89 3.72 -8.59 1.52
CA TYR A 89 4.07 -7.79 2.71
C TYR A 89 5.57 -7.81 3.08
N SER A 90 6.21 -8.97 2.94
CA SER A 90 7.63 -9.21 3.26
C SER A 90 8.62 -8.58 2.27
N VAL A 91 8.20 -8.31 1.03
CA VAL A 91 9.01 -7.71 -0.04
C VAL A 91 8.44 -6.38 -0.52
N ARG A 92 7.63 -5.72 0.30
CA ARG A 92 7.08 -4.39 0.02
C ARG A 92 8.19 -3.43 -0.42
N PRO A 93 7.96 -2.57 -1.42
CA PRO A 93 8.94 -1.55 -1.78
C PRO A 93 9.18 -0.60 -0.60
N ALA A 94 10.33 0.08 -0.58
CA ALA A 94 10.75 0.98 0.48
C ALA A 94 9.67 2.02 0.80
N ILE A 95 9.05 2.62 -0.22
CA ILE A 95 7.98 3.60 -0.01
C ILE A 95 6.82 3.05 0.84
N CYS A 96 6.44 1.77 0.66
CA CYS A 96 5.38 1.14 1.44
C CYS A 96 5.81 0.72 2.86
N ARG A 97 7.12 0.69 3.15
CA ARG A 97 7.67 0.46 4.50
C ARG A 97 7.83 1.77 5.26
N CYS A 98 8.30 2.80 4.57
CA CYS A 98 8.56 4.14 5.10
C CYS A 98 7.31 4.98 5.30
N PHE A 99 6.33 4.88 4.40
CA PHE A 99 5.11 5.66 4.51
C PHE A 99 4.14 4.97 5.47
N ILE A 100 3.97 5.58 6.63
CA ILE A 100 3.14 5.09 7.73
C ILE A 100 2.11 6.18 8.05
N CYS A 101 0.84 5.83 8.26
CA CYS A 101 -0.25 6.82 8.37
C CYS A 101 -0.06 7.83 9.51
N SER A 102 0.59 7.42 10.61
CA SER A 102 0.94 8.30 11.73
C SER A 102 2.05 9.30 11.40
N GLU A 103 2.76 9.10 10.31
CA GLU A 103 3.92 9.91 9.93
C GLU A 103 3.94 10.16 8.41
N PRO A 104 3.03 11.01 7.90
CA PRO A 104 2.92 11.27 6.45
C PRO A 104 4.20 11.87 5.84
N ASN A 105 5.02 12.55 6.65
CA ASN A 105 6.33 13.08 6.25
C ASN A 105 7.50 12.12 6.53
N GLY A 106 7.21 10.89 6.99
CA GLY A 106 8.22 9.91 7.40
C GLY A 106 9.19 9.57 6.27
N ALA A 107 8.73 9.61 5.02
CA ALA A 107 9.57 9.40 3.83
C ALA A 107 10.86 10.25 3.82
N LEU A 108 10.80 11.50 4.31
CA LEU A 108 11.98 12.38 4.39
C LEU A 108 13.04 11.88 5.39
N LYS A 109 12.64 11.09 6.38
CA LYS A 109 13.53 10.55 7.42
C LYS A 109 14.16 9.21 7.02
N HIS A 110 13.63 8.55 5.99
CA HIS A 110 14.10 7.23 5.56
C HIS A 110 15.10 7.31 4.42
N LYS A 111 16.40 7.29 4.75
CA LYS A 111 17.52 7.32 3.79
C LYS A 111 17.43 6.29 2.68
N GLU A 112 16.76 5.15 2.91
CA GLU A 112 16.54 4.12 1.87
C GLU A 112 15.78 4.64 0.64
N LEU A 113 14.95 5.68 0.79
CA LEU A 113 14.24 6.32 -0.32
C LEU A 113 15.12 7.24 -1.17
N TRP A 114 16.31 7.59 -0.68
CA TRP A 114 17.24 8.53 -1.32
C TRP A 114 18.24 7.79 -2.21
N HIS A 115 18.28 6.46 -2.14
CA HIS A 115 19.20 5.63 -2.91
C HIS A 115 18.58 5.20 -4.25
N GLY A 116 19.33 5.43 -5.33
CA GLY A 116 18.96 5.03 -6.68
C GLY A 116 17.87 5.90 -7.31
N VAL A 117 17.66 5.72 -8.61
CA VAL A 117 16.59 6.42 -9.34
C VAL A 117 15.27 5.71 -9.07
N ARG A 118 14.32 6.41 -8.47
CA ARG A 118 12.95 5.92 -8.25
C ARG A 118 12.03 6.52 -9.30
N LYS A 119 11.32 5.67 -10.04
CA LYS A 119 10.39 6.09 -11.10
C LYS A 119 8.95 5.82 -10.66
N PRO A 120 7.96 6.58 -11.14
CA PRO A 120 6.56 6.20 -10.98
C PRO A 120 6.31 4.89 -11.72
N VAL A 121 5.87 3.87 -10.99
CA VAL A 121 5.60 2.53 -11.52
C VAL A 121 4.11 2.25 -11.44
N ASN A 122 3.50 1.89 -12.57
CA ASN A 122 2.17 1.27 -12.60
C ASN A 122 2.31 -0.19 -12.16
N MET A 123 1.85 -0.48 -10.94
CA MET A 123 2.04 -1.77 -10.29
C MET A 123 1.37 -2.90 -11.09
N ARG A 124 0.15 -2.69 -11.57
CA ARG A 124 -0.57 -3.70 -12.36
C ARG A 124 0.16 -4.06 -13.63
N GLU A 125 0.43 -3.03 -14.43
CA GLU A 125 1.05 -3.19 -15.74
C GLU A 125 2.44 -3.83 -15.62
N THR A 126 3.21 -3.42 -14.60
CA THR A 126 4.59 -3.88 -14.40
C THR A 126 4.70 -5.34 -13.98
N PHE A 127 3.72 -5.83 -13.19
CA PHE A 127 3.78 -7.17 -12.57
C PHE A 127 2.85 -8.20 -13.22
N TYR A 128 1.76 -7.77 -13.85
CA TYR A 128 0.76 -8.65 -14.44
C TYR A 128 0.46 -8.37 -15.91
N GLY A 129 1.04 -7.30 -16.48
CA GLY A 129 0.81 -6.89 -17.88
C GLY A 129 -0.37 -5.92 -18.02
N LYS A 130 -0.61 -5.45 -19.25
CA LYS A 130 -1.79 -4.64 -19.56
C LYS A 130 -3.04 -5.50 -19.36
N GLY A 131 -3.89 -5.10 -18.43
CA GLY A 131 -5.20 -5.70 -18.19
C GLY A 131 -6.17 -5.43 -19.34
#